data_AF-A0A3D2H7P1-F1
#
_entry.id   AF-A0A3D2H7P1-F1
#
_cell.length_a   1.000
_cell.length_b   1.000
_cell.length_c   1.000
_cell.angle_alpha   90.00
_cell.angle_beta   90.00
_cell.angle_gamma   90.00
#
_symmetry.space_group_name_H-M   'P 1'
#
loop_
_entity.id
_entity.type
_entity.pdbx_description
1 polymer ?
#
loop_
_entity_poly.entity_id
_entity_poly.type
_entity_poly.pdbx_seq_one_letter_code
_entity_poly.pdbx_strand_id
1 'polypeptide(L)'
;MYEGFLLLALVAVVVLAIRPGTANPVVIHQAGLHATLAPQLQRTQGFLEQIANSFAGDKTCDIATRYFDASDQAGRYLLAAGLRSGVFYFQAILPPLKGDDAQMLRLFSEQVMIDIPCREYQDNSDLLLQAVGTTAKLMNITCFKFPD
;
A
#
# COMPACT_ATOMS: atom_id res chain seq x y z
N MET A 1 -15.77 9.60 -18.39
CA MET A 1 -15.47 8.16 -18.61
C MET A 1 -14.01 7.93 -19.07
N TYR A 2 -13.10 8.87 -18.85
CA TYR A 2 -11.71 8.83 -19.31
C TYR A 2 -10.69 8.92 -18.16
N GLU A 3 -11.13 9.28 -16.95
CA GLU A 3 -10.27 9.44 -15.77
C GLU A 3 -9.66 8.11 -15.28
N GLY A 4 -10.38 6.99 -15.38
CA GLY A 4 -9.82 5.68 -14.99
C GLY A 4 -8.69 5.17 -15.89
N PHE A 5 -8.72 5.54 -17.18
CA PHE A 5 -7.65 5.20 -18.12
C PHE A 5 -6.39 6.04 -17.91
N LEU A 6 -6.56 7.30 -17.49
CA LEU A 6 -5.46 8.22 -17.18
C LEU A 6 -4.69 7.77 -15.93
N LEU A 7 -5.41 7.35 -14.90
CA LEU A 7 -4.82 6.83 -13.65
C LEU A 7 -4.00 5.55 -13.90
N LEU A 8 -4.56 4.62 -14.67
CA LEU A 8 -3.89 3.36 -15.02
C LEU A 8 -2.66 3.60 -15.91
N ALA A 9 -2.75 4.56 -16.83
CA ALA A 9 -1.63 4.99 -17.66
C ALA A 9 -0.54 5.70 -16.83
N LEU A 10 -0.91 6.53 -15.85
CA LEU A 10 0.05 7.29 -15.04
C LEU A 10 0.78 6.38 -14.05
N VAL A 11 0.08 5.42 -13.43
CA VAL A 11 0.69 4.35 -12.62
C VAL A 11 1.65 3.51 -13.47
N ALA A 12 1.27 3.16 -14.70
CA ALA A 12 2.15 2.41 -15.61
C ALA A 12 3.41 3.22 -16.01
N VAL A 13 3.26 4.52 -16.29
CA VAL A 13 4.38 5.39 -16.71
C VAL A 13 5.37 5.64 -15.58
N VAL A 14 4.91 5.80 -14.34
CA VAL A 14 5.81 5.98 -13.18
C VAL A 14 6.54 4.67 -12.85
N VAL A 15 5.88 3.52 -12.98
CA VAL A 15 6.53 2.20 -12.81
C VAL A 15 7.56 1.95 -13.92
N LEU A 16 7.30 2.39 -15.15
CA LEU A 16 8.24 2.33 -16.27
C LEU A 16 9.47 3.24 -16.08
N ALA A 17 9.33 4.38 -15.40
CA ALA A 17 10.41 5.35 -15.23
C ALA A 17 11.47 4.94 -14.19
N ILE A 18 11.16 4.02 -13.26
CA ILE A 18 12.02 3.72 -12.11
C ILE A 18 12.97 2.53 -12.38
N ARG A 19 12.72 1.64 -13.35
CA ARG A 19 13.69 0.62 -13.80
C ARG A 19 13.56 0.26 -15.29
N PRO A 20 14.67 0.19 -16.07
CA PRO A 20 14.66 -0.38 -17.41
C PRO A 20 14.60 -1.91 -17.27
N GLY A 21 13.39 -2.46 -17.23
CA GLY A 21 13.19 -3.90 -17.08
C GLY A 21 11.71 -4.23 -17.00
N THR A 22 11.09 -4.36 -18.18
CA THR A 22 9.85 -5.06 -18.55
C THR A 22 9.15 -5.93 -17.50
N ALA A 23 8.69 -5.36 -16.39
CA ALA A 23 7.87 -6.07 -15.43
C ALA A 23 6.73 -5.12 -15.02
N ASN A 24 5.54 -5.39 -15.56
CA ASN A 24 4.35 -4.59 -15.31
C ASN A 24 3.95 -4.67 -13.84
N PRO A 25 3.50 -3.57 -13.21
CA PRO A 25 3.03 -3.59 -11.84
C PRO A 25 1.85 -4.55 -11.71
N VAL A 26 1.78 -5.24 -10.57
CA VAL A 26 0.69 -6.16 -10.28
C VAL A 26 -0.39 -5.38 -9.55
N VAL A 27 -1.51 -5.13 -10.24
CA VAL A 27 -2.69 -4.49 -9.65
C VAL A 27 -3.69 -5.57 -9.25
N ILE A 28 -4.06 -5.59 -7.98
CA ILE A 28 -5.05 -6.50 -7.41
C ILE A 28 -6.29 -5.68 -7.08
N HIS A 29 -7.42 -6.13 -7.61
CA HIS A 29 -8.73 -5.57 -7.28
C HIS A 29 -9.64 -6.69 -6.82
N GLN A 30 -9.95 -6.72 -5.54
CA GLN A 30 -10.85 -7.67 -4.89
C GLN A 30 -11.92 -6.91 -4.10
N ALA A 31 -12.99 -7.59 -3.69
CA ALA A 31 -14.09 -6.96 -2.96
C ALA A 31 -13.60 -6.30 -1.66
N GLY A 32 -13.51 -4.96 -1.65
CA GLY A 32 -13.03 -4.17 -0.52
C GLY A 32 -11.51 -4.00 -0.42
N LEU A 33 -10.74 -4.38 -1.44
CA LEU A 33 -9.28 -4.25 -1.48
C LEU A 33 -8.78 -3.84 -2.87
N HIS A 34 -7.95 -2.81 -2.89
CA HIS A 34 -7.18 -2.37 -4.05
C HIS A 34 -5.70 -2.31 -3.68
N ALA A 35 -4.86 -3.08 -4.36
CA ALA A 35 -3.42 -3.09 -4.11
C ALA A 35 -2.62 -2.90 -5.39
N THR A 36 -1.61 -2.04 -5.35
CA THR A 36 -0.64 -1.85 -6.42
C THR A 36 0.73 -2.30 -5.94
N LEU A 37 1.25 -3.37 -6.53
CA LEU A 37 2.49 -4.01 -6.11
C LEU A 37 3.56 -3.89 -7.20
N ALA A 38 4.79 -3.66 -6.76
CA ALA A 38 5.93 -3.93 -7.62
C ALA A 38 5.90 -5.42 -8.05
N PRO A 39 6.36 -5.75 -9.27
CA PRO A 39 6.24 -7.10 -9.83
C PRO A 39 6.81 -8.21 -8.93
N GLN A 40 7.89 -7.91 -8.21
CA GLN A 40 8.56 -8.86 -7.29
C GLN A 40 7.86 -9.00 -5.94
N LEU A 41 6.79 -8.23 -5.71
CA LEU A 41 6.03 -8.18 -4.47
C LEU A 41 4.66 -8.84 -4.58
N GLN A 42 4.31 -9.52 -5.67
CA GLN A 42 3.07 -10.30 -5.74
C GLN A 42 2.92 -11.28 -4.56
N ARG A 43 4.04 -11.82 -4.06
CA ARG A 43 4.09 -12.67 -2.87
C ARG A 43 3.56 -12.02 -1.60
N THR A 44 3.53 -10.69 -1.51
CA THR A 44 2.99 -9.96 -0.36
C THR A 44 1.47 -9.87 -0.41
N GLN A 45 0.81 -10.30 -1.49
CA GLN A 45 -0.66 -10.30 -1.61
C GLN A 45 -1.34 -10.97 -0.40
N GLY A 46 -0.87 -12.15 0.02
CA GLY A 46 -1.45 -12.86 1.18
C GLY A 46 -1.31 -12.06 2.48
N PHE A 47 -0.23 -11.30 2.63
CA PHE A 47 -0.05 -10.40 3.77
C PHE A 47 -1.09 -9.26 3.76
N LEU A 48 -1.34 -8.66 2.60
CA LEU A 48 -2.31 -7.57 2.44
C LEU A 48 -3.76 -8.04 2.65
N GLU A 49 -4.10 -9.20 2.09
CA GLU A 49 -5.41 -9.84 2.29
C GLU A 49 -5.63 -10.15 3.78
N GLN A 50 -4.62 -10.70 4.46
CA GLN A 50 -4.72 -11.00 5.89
C GLN A 50 -4.84 -9.73 6.76
N ILE A 51 -4.19 -8.62 6.39
CA ILE A 51 -4.41 -7.32 7.04
C ILE A 51 -5.87 -6.88 6.87
N ALA A 52 -6.40 -6.91 5.65
CA ALA A 52 -7.78 -6.49 5.37
C ALA A 52 -8.84 -7.38 6.06
N ASN A 53 -8.53 -8.67 6.24
CA ASN A 53 -9.37 -9.64 6.94
C ASN A 53 -9.28 -9.51 8.47
N SER A 54 -8.11 -9.17 9.01
CA SER A 54 -7.91 -9.00 10.46
C SER A 54 -8.35 -7.63 10.98
N PHE A 55 -8.62 -6.68 10.09
CA PHE A 55 -9.08 -5.35 10.47
C PHE A 55 -10.50 -5.41 11.06
N ALA A 56 -10.59 -5.09 12.35
CA ALA A 56 -11.83 -5.13 13.13
C ALA A 56 -12.54 -3.78 13.25
N GLY A 57 -12.01 -2.70 12.68
CA GLY A 57 -12.63 -1.38 12.72
C GLY A 57 -13.78 -1.22 11.73
N ASP A 58 -14.51 -0.11 11.85
CA ASP A 58 -15.55 0.25 10.90
C ASP A 58 -14.92 0.55 9.53
N LYS A 59 -15.31 -0.25 8.51
CA LYS A 59 -14.81 -0.09 7.14
C LYS A 59 -15.39 1.14 6.44
N THR A 60 -16.48 1.71 6.96
CA THR A 60 -17.14 2.88 6.37
C THR A 60 -16.42 4.19 6.66
N CYS A 61 -15.55 4.23 7.66
CA CYS A 61 -14.72 5.39 7.98
C CYS A 61 -13.41 5.35 7.20
N ASP A 62 -12.93 6.53 6.78
CA ASP A 62 -11.63 6.60 6.14
C ASP A 62 -10.52 6.61 7.20
N ILE A 63 -9.41 5.95 6.87
CA ILE A 63 -8.18 5.91 7.66
C ILE A 63 -7.07 6.47 6.81
N ALA A 64 -6.36 7.45 7.35
CA ALA A 64 -5.21 8.03 6.71
C ALA A 64 -4.14 6.99 6.41
N THR A 65 -3.44 7.24 5.33
CA THR A 65 -2.42 6.33 4.83
C THR A 65 -1.23 6.33 5.76
N ARG A 66 -0.87 5.14 6.21
CA ARG A 66 0.32 4.90 7.02
C ARG A 66 1.35 4.18 6.19
N TYR A 67 2.60 4.48 6.47
CA TYR A 67 3.75 3.98 5.75
C TYR A 67 4.52 3.01 6.64
N PHE A 68 4.95 1.91 6.05
CA PHE A 68 5.60 0.81 6.73
C PHE A 68 6.83 0.35 5.97
N ASP A 69 7.85 -0.02 6.72
CA ASP A 69 9.01 -0.78 6.28
C ASP A 69 8.78 -2.24 6.68
N ALA A 70 8.55 -3.09 5.68
CA ALA A 70 8.26 -4.50 5.89
C ALA A 70 9.36 -5.37 5.30
N SER A 71 9.73 -6.43 6.00
CA SER A 71 10.78 -7.36 5.58
C SER A 71 10.35 -8.78 5.88
N ASP A 72 10.43 -9.63 4.86
CA ASP A 72 10.16 -11.06 4.95
C ASP A 72 11.41 -11.86 4.51
N GLN A 73 11.26 -13.18 4.40
CA GLN A 73 12.37 -14.08 4.04
C GLN A 73 12.98 -13.81 2.65
N ALA A 74 12.26 -13.18 1.72
CA ALA A 74 12.80 -12.87 0.40
C ALA A 74 13.12 -11.37 0.20
N GLY A 75 12.95 -10.56 1.24
CA GLY A 75 13.57 -9.24 1.33
C GLY A 75 12.68 -8.13 1.86
N ARG A 76 13.26 -6.93 1.87
CA ARG A 76 12.66 -5.69 2.36
C ARG A 76 11.81 -5.01 1.27
N TYR A 77 10.67 -4.47 1.67
CA TYR A 77 9.75 -3.69 0.85
C TYR A 77 9.08 -2.58 1.66
N LEU A 78 8.68 -1.52 0.99
CA LEU A 78 7.98 -0.39 1.59
C LEU A 78 6.49 -0.52 1.28
N LEU A 79 5.64 -0.37 2.29
CA LEU A 79 4.20 -0.55 2.19
C LEU A 79 3.47 0.71 2.64
N ALA A 80 2.64 1.28 1.79
CA ALA A 80 1.62 2.24 2.18
C ALA A 80 0.29 1.51 2.35
N ALA A 81 -0.43 1.78 3.44
CA ALA A 81 -1.74 1.21 3.71
C ALA A 81 -2.71 2.27 4.21
N GLY A 82 -3.91 2.32 3.64
CA GLY A 82 -5.00 3.17 4.09
C GLY A 82 -6.36 2.54 3.79
N LEU A 83 -7.42 3.11 4.34
CA LEU A 83 -8.79 2.69 4.10
C LEU A 83 -9.57 3.90 3.60
N ARG A 84 -10.22 3.80 2.44
CA ARG A 84 -11.08 4.89 1.93
C ARG A 84 -12.37 4.33 1.37
N SER A 85 -13.50 4.86 1.82
CA SER A 85 -14.84 4.51 1.35
C SER A 85 -15.09 3.00 1.32
N GLY A 86 -14.70 2.27 2.37
CA GLY A 86 -14.89 0.81 2.42
C GLY A 86 -13.82 -0.03 1.72
N VAL A 87 -12.82 0.60 1.09
CA VAL A 87 -11.79 -0.10 0.31
C VAL A 87 -10.41 0.12 0.93
N PHE A 88 -9.71 -0.98 1.22
CA PHE A 88 -8.31 -0.92 1.60
C PHE A 88 -7.44 -0.60 0.39
N TYR A 89 -6.61 0.43 0.52
CA TYR A 89 -5.63 0.82 -0.48
C TYR A 89 -4.24 0.45 0.02
N PHE A 90 -3.60 -0.48 -0.69
CA PHE A 90 -2.23 -0.89 -0.43
C PHE A 90 -1.33 -0.54 -1.59
N GLN A 91 -0.12 -0.07 -1.29
CA GLN A 91 0.91 0.14 -2.29
C GLN A 91 2.23 -0.40 -1.78
N ALA A 92 2.79 -1.39 -2.47
CA ALA A 92 4.05 -1.99 -2.08
C ALA A 92 5.12 -1.72 -3.15
N ILE A 93 6.22 -1.10 -2.74
CA ILE A 93 7.37 -0.82 -3.61
C ILE A 93 8.64 -1.43 -3.05
N LEU A 94 9.61 -1.70 -3.91
CA LEU A 94 10.95 -2.05 -3.48
C LEU A 94 11.66 -0.78 -3.01
N PRO A 95 12.44 -0.83 -1.90
CA PRO A 95 13.21 0.32 -1.48
C PRO A 95 14.21 0.71 -2.59
N PRO A 96 14.39 2.01 -2.86
CA PRO A 96 15.40 2.47 -3.81
C PRO A 96 16.81 2.06 -3.38
N LEU A 97 17.71 1.89 -4.34
CA LEU A 97 19.12 1.55 -4.05
C LEU A 97 19.86 2.70 -3.36
N LYS A 98 19.37 3.94 -3.52
CA LYS A 98 19.88 5.18 -2.91
C LYS A 98 18.71 6.17 -2.75
N GLY A 99 18.58 6.80 -1.58
CA GLY A 99 17.58 7.85 -1.33
C GLY A 99 16.86 7.68 0.00
N ASP A 100 15.93 8.60 0.29
CA ASP A 100 15.02 8.48 1.42
C ASP A 100 13.82 7.59 1.02
N ASP A 101 13.87 6.35 1.52
CA ASP A 101 12.86 5.31 1.33
C ASP A 101 11.44 5.82 1.68
N ALA A 102 11.31 6.53 2.81
CA ALA A 102 10.02 6.97 3.33
C ALA A 102 9.43 8.11 2.48
N GLN A 103 10.27 9.07 2.09
CA GLN A 103 9.84 10.19 1.28
C GLN A 103 9.37 9.74 -0.11
N MET A 104 10.07 8.78 -0.72
CA MET A 104 9.70 8.26 -2.04
C MET A 104 8.37 7.50 -2.01
N LEU A 105 8.16 6.63 -1.01
CA LEU A 105 6.88 5.94 -0.82
C LEU A 105 5.74 6.94 -0.57
N ARG A 106 6.00 7.96 0.24
CA ARG A 106 5.03 9.01 0.56
C ARG A 106 4.59 9.77 -0.68
N LEU A 107 5.53 10.29 -1.47
CA LEU A 107 5.23 11.02 -2.71
C LEU A 107 4.44 10.17 -3.69
N PHE A 108 4.81 8.89 -3.83
CA PHE A 108 4.10 7.96 -4.70
C PHE A 108 2.66 7.71 -4.23
N SER A 109 2.49 7.44 -2.94
CA SER A 109 1.18 7.21 -2.34
C SER A 109 0.29 8.44 -2.44
N GLU A 110 0.82 9.62 -2.10
CA GLU A 110 0.08 10.88 -2.21
C GLU A 110 -0.39 11.13 -3.65
N GLN A 111 0.47 10.89 -4.64
CA GLN A 111 0.13 11.08 -6.06
C GLN A 111 -1.03 10.19 -6.51
N VAL A 112 -1.05 8.92 -6.09
CA VAL A 112 -2.14 7.98 -6.42
C VAL A 112 -3.41 8.30 -5.61
N MET A 113 -3.26 8.87 -4.42
CA MET A 113 -4.38 9.17 -3.53
C MET A 113 -5.04 10.53 -3.76
N ILE A 114 -4.46 11.39 -4.61
CA ILE A 114 -5.10 12.64 -5.08
C ILE A 114 -6.48 12.34 -5.69
N ASP A 115 -6.60 11.23 -6.44
CA ASP A 115 -7.83 10.85 -7.11
C ASP A 115 -8.83 10.11 -6.20
N ILE A 116 -8.44 9.86 -4.94
CA ILE A 116 -9.24 9.14 -3.94
C ILE A 116 -9.29 9.97 -2.65
N PRO A 117 -9.96 11.14 -2.66
CA PRO A 117 -9.95 12.06 -1.53
C PRO A 117 -10.59 11.44 -0.28
N CYS A 118 -9.99 11.72 0.88
CA CYS A 118 -10.52 11.31 2.18
C CYS A 118 -11.72 12.19 2.49
N ARG A 119 -12.87 11.61 2.81
CA ARG A 119 -14.11 12.34 3.10
C ARG A 119 -14.30 12.59 4.59
N GLU A 120 -14.04 11.58 5.42
CA GLU A 120 -14.20 11.68 6.88
C GLU A 120 -13.04 11.00 7.60
N TYR A 121 -12.22 11.81 8.28
CA TYR A 121 -11.10 11.31 9.08
C TYR A 121 -11.62 10.85 10.45
N GLN A 122 -11.60 9.55 10.71
CA GLN A 122 -11.51 9.06 12.09
C GLN A 122 -10.08 8.62 12.34
N ASP A 123 -9.53 8.98 13.50
CA ASP A 123 -8.19 8.55 13.91
C ASP A 123 -8.16 7.09 14.37
N ASN A 124 -8.81 6.19 13.62
CA ASN A 124 -8.74 4.75 13.82
C ASN A 124 -7.43 4.17 13.27
N SER A 125 -6.40 5.00 13.14
CA SER A 125 -5.11 4.60 12.63
C SER A 125 -4.44 3.57 13.54
N ASP A 126 -4.74 3.59 14.83
CA ASP A 126 -4.32 2.55 15.79
C ASP A 126 -4.84 1.16 15.44
N LEU A 127 -6.08 1.05 14.96
CA LEU A 127 -6.66 -0.24 14.55
C LEU A 127 -5.96 -0.79 13.30
N LEU A 128 -5.58 0.09 12.37
CA LEU A 128 -4.78 -0.29 11.20
C LEU A 128 -3.38 -0.74 11.62
N LEU A 129 -2.72 0.01 12.52
CA LEU A 129 -1.42 -0.36 13.07
C LEU A 129 -1.47 -1.71 13.80
N GLN A 130 -2.54 -1.96 14.57
CA GLN A 130 -2.76 -3.22 15.26
C GLN A 130 -2.98 -4.37 14.27
N ALA A 131 -3.79 -4.18 13.23
CA ALA A 131 -4.03 -5.18 12.19
C ALA A 131 -2.74 -5.55 11.45
N VAL A 132 -1.96 -4.54 11.04
CA VAL A 132 -0.65 -4.73 10.40
C VAL A 132 0.31 -5.44 11.34
N GLY A 133 0.44 -4.99 12.60
CA GLY A 133 1.36 -5.59 13.57
C GLY A 133 1.00 -7.02 13.96
N THR A 134 -0.29 -7.32 14.11
CA THR A 134 -0.78 -8.68 14.42
C THR A 134 -0.55 -9.62 13.25
N THR A 135 -0.88 -9.17 12.04
CA THR A 135 -0.66 -9.96 10.82
C THR A 135 0.83 -10.20 10.56
N ALA A 136 1.66 -9.18 10.78
CA ALA A 136 3.11 -9.29 10.62
C ALA A 136 3.69 -10.36 11.56
N LYS A 137 3.27 -10.36 12.83
CA LYS A 137 3.65 -11.42 13.79
C LYS A 137 3.18 -12.81 13.34
N LEU A 138 1.93 -12.93 12.90
CA LEU A 138 1.36 -14.21 12.45
C LEU A 138 2.11 -14.80 11.27
N MET A 139 2.55 -13.95 10.33
CA MET A 139 3.22 -14.35 9.09
C MET A 139 4.74 -14.31 9.17
N ASN A 140 5.31 -14.05 10.36
CA ASN A 140 6.74 -13.90 10.59
C ASN A 140 7.40 -12.84 9.68
N ILE A 141 6.71 -11.71 9.50
CA ILE A 141 7.16 -10.54 8.77
C ILE A 141 7.59 -9.48 9.79
N THR A 142 8.76 -8.89 9.59
CA THR A 142 9.20 -7.74 10.39
C THR A 142 8.59 -6.49 9.78
N CYS A 143 7.84 -5.69 10.55
CA CYS A 143 7.16 -4.52 10.04
C CYS A 143 7.30 -3.35 11.01
N PHE A 144 7.82 -2.22 10.53
CA PHE A 144 8.01 -0.98 11.29
C PHE A 144 7.25 0.16 10.64
N LYS A 145 6.52 0.95 11.43
CA LYS A 145 5.88 2.18 10.95
C LYS A 145 6.95 3.26 10.75
N PHE A 146 6.90 4.00 9.64
CA PHE A 146 7.69 5.21 9.49
C PHE A 146 7.19 6.32 10.44
N PRO A 147 8.07 7.19 10.97
CA PRO A 147 7.66 8.38 11.70
C PRO A 147 6.84 9.31 10.78
N ASP A 148 5.78 9.91 11.34
CA ASP A 148 4.87 10.82 10.62
C ASP A 148 5.52 12.18 10.28
#